data_AF-T0QLY2-F1
#
_entry.id   AF-T0QLY2-F1
#
_cell.length_a   1.000
_cell.length_b   1.000
_cell.length_c   1.000
_cell.angle_alpha   90.00
_cell.angle_beta   90.00
_cell.angle_gamma   90.00
#
_symmetry.space_group_name_H-M   'P 1'
#
loop_
_entity.id
_entity.type
_entity.pdbx_description
1 polymer ?
#
loop_
_entity_poly.entity_id
_entity_poly.type
_entity_poly.pdbx_seq_one_letter_code
_entity_poly.pdbx_strand_id
1 'polypeptide(L)'
;MSMRLATSPRKAAAVKPIQKRIGIFLDGTWNQKQTQTNVWRLYMQMADGTFGHVHQIRKYFVGVGNKFGHWITGGAFAVGMTDIIRNAYMWLVEHYNDGDEIFLFGFSRGGYEVRALLGMLGSVGLMKPNSPMHIDQLWQRYERTLDTHDVEALSLHQLKKLADVTNLDAESKWMLQYCKEVNIKFVGVFDVVAADWGKVQKDGQNGQLIEHMCHALAIDEHRSSFRASVWEDLDDDDNNDGRRAIDAGYDWLEQRWFVGAHSNVGGGITNDELSHLPLKWIRDRAHDYGLDFRRDSDIELDGEEVVRHAAQIDPSMTLMYQIMQLGQRFFRPIGSSKTLNETIDPSVLQRLQDPTMEYAPKNLLDWAEGLKIDLMAMSPALLSVKSGEVLKVADDTKTPAATSS
;
A
#
# COMPACT_ATOMS: atom_id res chain seq x y z
N MET A 1 69.96 24.16 10.07
CA MET A 1 68.54 24.50 9.90
C MET A 1 67.99 23.69 8.73
N SER A 2 67.22 22.63 9.00
CA SER A 2 66.51 21.87 7.98
C SER A 2 65.03 21.97 8.30
N MET A 3 64.29 22.72 7.48
CA MET A 3 62.84 22.94 7.64
C MET A 3 62.10 21.77 6.98
N ARG A 4 61.47 20.92 7.79
CA ARG A 4 60.46 19.96 7.31
C ARG A 4 59.14 20.69 7.15
N LEU A 5 58.69 20.86 5.90
CA LEU A 5 57.32 21.27 5.59
C LEU A 5 56.38 20.10 5.87
N ALA A 6 55.56 20.22 6.91
CA ALA A 6 54.46 19.31 7.19
C ALA A 6 53.29 19.63 6.26
N THR A 7 53.03 18.78 5.27
CA THR A 7 51.80 18.84 4.47
C THR A 7 50.66 18.23 5.26
N SER A 8 49.73 19.07 5.71
CA SER A 8 48.45 18.66 6.30
C SER A 8 47.63 17.86 5.28
N PRO A 9 47.03 16.70 5.63
CA PRO A 9 46.14 15.99 4.72
C PRO A 9 44.84 16.80 4.57
N ARG A 10 44.57 17.25 3.34
CA ARG A 10 43.26 17.78 2.96
C ARG A 10 42.21 16.69 3.22
N LYS A 11 41.33 16.89 4.21
CA LYS A 11 40.09 16.14 4.33
C LYS A 11 39.34 16.28 3.00
N ALA A 12 39.24 15.19 2.24
CA ALA A 12 38.33 15.14 1.11
C ALA A 12 36.93 15.48 1.65
N ALA A 13 36.28 16.49 1.08
CA ALA A 13 34.90 16.78 1.40
C ALA A 13 34.09 15.51 1.07
N ALA A 14 33.39 14.96 2.06
CA ALA A 14 32.51 13.82 1.83
C ALA A 14 31.48 14.25 0.77
N VAL A 15 31.50 13.59 -0.39
CA VAL A 15 30.47 13.79 -1.41
C VAL A 15 29.16 13.37 -0.74
N LYS A 16 28.25 14.33 -0.54
CA LYS A 16 26.93 14.04 0.02
C LYS A 16 26.27 13.02 -0.91
N PRO A 17 25.87 11.83 -0.42
CA PRO A 17 25.24 10.84 -1.28
C PRO A 17 24.02 11.48 -1.94
N ILE A 18 23.88 11.27 -3.25
CA ILE A 18 22.73 11.74 -4.01
C ILE A 18 21.52 11.00 -3.43
N GLN A 19 20.55 11.77 -2.94
CA GLN A 19 19.26 11.25 -2.47
C GLN A 19 18.64 10.38 -3.56
N LYS A 20 18.17 9.19 -3.17
CA LYS A 20 17.54 8.25 -4.11
C LYS A 20 16.11 7.91 -3.73
N ARG A 21 15.38 7.43 -4.73
CA ARG A 21 14.02 6.89 -4.59
C ARG A 21 14.07 5.38 -4.59
N ILE A 22 13.35 4.77 -3.66
CA ILE A 22 13.39 3.35 -3.40
C ILE A 22 11.98 2.78 -3.59
N GLY A 23 11.79 1.97 -4.63
CA GLY A 23 10.53 1.27 -4.87
C GLY A 23 10.56 -0.18 -4.35
N ILE A 24 9.65 -0.53 -3.43
CA ILE A 24 9.44 -1.90 -2.94
C ILE A 24 8.10 -2.41 -3.47
N PHE A 25 8.12 -3.58 -4.10
CA PHE A 25 6.97 -4.17 -4.76
C PHE A 25 6.69 -5.56 -4.18
N LEU A 26 5.57 -5.71 -3.47
CA LEU A 26 5.17 -6.92 -2.74
C LEU A 26 3.93 -7.52 -3.43
N ASP A 27 4.09 -8.59 -4.21
CA ASP A 27 2.97 -9.16 -4.97
C ASP A 27 2.17 -10.18 -4.14
N GLY A 28 0.91 -10.40 -4.53
CA GLY A 28 0.00 -11.34 -3.88
C GLY A 28 0.49 -12.78 -3.89
N THR A 29 0.09 -13.53 -2.87
CA THR A 29 0.32 -14.99 -2.79
C THR A 29 -0.12 -15.68 -4.08
N TRP A 30 0.68 -16.64 -4.56
CA TRP A 30 0.49 -17.39 -5.82
C TRP A 30 0.81 -16.65 -7.12
N ASN A 31 1.11 -15.36 -7.07
CA ASN A 31 1.49 -14.61 -8.25
C ASN A 31 2.98 -14.81 -8.55
N GLN A 32 3.28 -15.14 -9.80
CA GLN A 32 4.65 -15.17 -10.31
C GLN A 32 4.84 -14.01 -11.27
N LYS A 33 6.09 -13.75 -11.69
CA LYS A 33 6.39 -12.72 -12.70
C LYS A 33 5.57 -12.90 -13.98
N GLN A 34 5.25 -14.14 -14.32
CA GLN A 34 4.44 -14.52 -15.48
C GLN A 34 2.95 -14.17 -15.33
N THR A 35 2.48 -13.95 -14.11
CA THR A 35 1.08 -13.61 -13.82
C THR A 35 0.73 -12.19 -14.32
N GLN A 36 1.71 -11.28 -14.44
CA GLN A 36 1.51 -9.89 -14.89
C GLN A 36 0.48 -9.11 -14.06
N THR A 37 0.64 -9.14 -12.74
CA THR A 37 -0.11 -8.29 -11.81
C THR A 37 0.23 -6.82 -12.00
N ASN A 38 -0.60 -5.93 -11.48
CA ASN A 38 -0.33 -4.50 -11.49
C ASN A 38 0.92 -4.14 -10.68
N VAL A 39 1.25 -4.91 -9.63
CA VAL A 39 2.52 -4.75 -8.89
C VAL A 39 3.72 -5.09 -9.77
N TRP A 40 3.67 -6.21 -10.51
CA TRP A 40 4.72 -6.57 -11.46
C TRP A 40 4.84 -5.56 -12.61
N ARG A 41 3.70 -5.09 -13.13
CA ARG A 41 3.65 -4.06 -14.19
C ARG A 41 4.27 -2.76 -13.71
N LEU A 42 3.86 -2.23 -12.55
CA LEU A 42 4.50 -1.04 -11.96
C LEU A 42 6.00 -1.24 -11.75
N TYR A 43 6.41 -2.41 -11.21
CA TYR A 43 7.82 -2.74 -11.05
C TYR A 43 8.56 -2.61 -12.38
N MET A 44 8.04 -3.18 -13.46
CA MET A 44 8.66 -3.14 -14.79
C MET A 44 8.65 -1.73 -15.42
N GLN A 45 7.59 -0.97 -15.20
CA GLN A 45 7.40 0.39 -15.72
C GLN A 45 8.25 1.44 -14.99
N MET A 46 8.57 1.24 -13.70
CA MET A 46 9.41 2.17 -12.93
C MET A 46 10.80 2.31 -13.58
N ALA A 47 11.29 3.54 -13.71
CA ALA A 47 12.64 3.80 -14.21
C ALA A 47 13.68 3.31 -13.17
N ASP A 48 14.81 2.78 -13.65
CA ASP A 48 15.86 2.18 -12.82
C ASP A 48 17.21 2.84 -13.15
N GLY A 49 17.99 3.17 -12.12
CA GLY A 49 19.20 3.96 -12.25
C GLY A 49 18.95 5.47 -12.23
N THR A 50 19.86 6.25 -12.82
CA THR A 50 19.74 7.71 -12.85
C THR A 50 18.85 8.13 -14.00
N PHE A 51 17.63 8.57 -13.68
CA PHE A 51 16.69 9.13 -14.64
C PHE A 51 16.50 10.62 -14.33
N GLY A 52 16.86 11.49 -15.27
CA GLY A 52 16.90 12.94 -15.00
C GLY A 52 17.91 13.28 -13.90
N HIS A 53 17.44 13.86 -12.79
CA HIS A 53 18.27 14.33 -11.68
C HIS A 53 18.24 13.44 -10.43
N VAL A 54 17.43 12.38 -10.40
CA VAL A 54 17.25 11.54 -9.21
C VAL A 54 17.58 10.09 -9.54
N HIS A 55 18.33 9.45 -8.64
CA HIS A 55 18.66 8.03 -8.76
C HIS A 55 17.49 7.20 -8.20
N GLN A 56 17.04 6.18 -8.93
CA GLN A 56 15.99 5.28 -8.48
C GLN A 56 16.48 3.84 -8.42
N ILE A 57 16.08 3.12 -7.37
CA ILE A 57 16.31 1.68 -7.24
C ILE A 57 14.98 0.99 -6.91
N ARG A 58 14.84 -0.26 -7.34
CA ARG A 58 13.61 -1.03 -7.16
C ARG A 58 13.87 -2.48 -6.76
N LYS A 59 13.00 -3.03 -5.91
CA LYS A 59 13.03 -4.43 -5.50
C LYS A 59 11.65 -5.06 -5.57
N TYR A 60 11.57 -6.19 -6.26
CA TYR A 60 10.37 -7.01 -6.35
C TYR A 60 10.49 -8.24 -5.46
N PHE A 61 9.46 -8.46 -4.64
CA PHE A 61 9.28 -9.64 -3.80
C PHE A 61 8.15 -10.48 -4.37
N VAL A 62 8.48 -11.72 -4.73
CA VAL A 62 7.50 -12.69 -5.21
C VAL A 62 6.61 -13.08 -4.02
N GLY A 63 5.30 -13.03 -4.19
CA GLY A 63 4.37 -13.47 -3.15
C GLY A 63 4.57 -14.94 -2.80
N VAL A 64 4.14 -15.34 -1.59
CA VAL A 64 4.34 -16.71 -1.10
C VAL A 64 3.82 -17.73 -2.12
N GLY A 65 4.71 -18.55 -2.65
CA GLY A 65 4.36 -19.68 -3.51
C GLY A 65 4.21 -20.93 -2.66
N ASN A 66 3.05 -21.58 -2.68
CA ASN A 66 2.93 -22.94 -2.15
C ASN A 66 2.57 -23.92 -3.27
N LYS A 67 2.85 -25.20 -3.06
CA LYS A 67 2.30 -26.27 -3.92
C LYS A 67 0.83 -26.46 -3.51
N PHE A 68 -0.02 -26.81 -4.47
CA PHE A 68 -1.50 -26.90 -4.43
C PHE A 68 -2.14 -27.75 -3.29
N GLY A 69 -1.39 -28.19 -2.26
CA GLY A 69 -1.83 -29.16 -1.23
C GLY A 69 -1.77 -28.72 0.24
N HIS A 70 -1.21 -27.55 0.57
CA HIS A 70 -1.12 -27.06 1.97
C HIS A 70 -2.17 -25.95 2.28
N TRP A 71 -3.38 -26.10 1.73
CA TRP A 71 -4.41 -25.04 1.67
C TRP A 71 -5.24 -24.85 2.96
N ILE A 72 -5.03 -25.65 4.01
CA ILE A 72 -5.88 -25.71 5.20
C ILE A 72 -5.21 -25.24 6.51
N THR A 73 -3.95 -24.80 6.46
CA THR A 73 -3.23 -24.35 7.67
C THR A 73 -2.88 -22.87 7.55
N GLY A 74 -3.76 -21.99 8.05
CA GLY A 74 -3.55 -20.53 8.09
C GLY A 74 -2.17 -20.13 8.66
N GLY A 75 -1.61 -20.93 9.58
CA GLY A 75 -0.29 -20.69 10.16
C GLY A 75 0.90 -20.80 9.18
N ALA A 76 0.85 -21.68 8.18
CA ALA A 76 1.98 -21.83 7.24
C ALA A 76 2.07 -20.69 6.23
N PHE A 77 0.91 -20.10 5.88
CA PHE A 77 0.87 -18.92 5.02
C PHE A 77 1.36 -17.68 5.76
N ALA A 78 0.96 -17.49 7.02
CA ALA A 78 1.45 -16.40 7.86
C ALA A 78 2.99 -16.42 7.99
N VAL A 79 3.57 -17.61 8.23
CA VAL A 79 5.04 -17.76 8.32
C VAL A 79 5.75 -17.31 7.03
N GLY A 80 5.25 -17.69 5.85
CA GLY A 80 5.86 -17.28 4.58
C GLY A 80 5.77 -15.77 4.31
N MET A 81 4.67 -15.13 4.73
CA MET A 81 4.51 -13.67 4.59
C MET A 81 5.44 -12.92 5.54
N THR A 82 5.62 -13.42 6.77
CA THR A 82 6.58 -12.87 7.74
C THR A 82 7.99 -12.83 7.17
N ASP A 83 8.43 -13.88 6.47
CA ASP A 83 9.75 -13.90 5.82
C ASP A 83 9.86 -12.84 4.71
N ILE A 84 8.82 -12.64 3.90
CA ILE A 84 8.82 -11.60 2.86
C ILE A 84 8.93 -10.20 3.48
N ILE A 85 8.16 -9.93 4.56
CA ILE A 85 8.19 -8.64 5.25
C ILE A 85 9.57 -8.38 5.86
N ARG A 86 10.15 -9.37 6.55
CA ARG A 86 11.52 -9.26 7.12
C ARG A 86 12.57 -9.07 6.04
N ASN A 87 12.45 -9.77 4.91
CA ASN A 87 13.37 -9.60 3.78
C ASN A 87 13.25 -8.21 3.13
N ALA A 88 12.04 -7.66 3.00
CA ALA A 88 11.81 -6.30 2.53
C ALA A 88 12.40 -5.26 3.50
N TYR A 89 12.19 -5.44 4.80
CA TYR A 89 12.79 -4.61 5.85
C TYR A 89 14.33 -4.65 5.77
N MET A 90 14.94 -5.84 5.72
CA MET A 90 16.39 -5.98 5.64
C MET A 90 16.97 -5.41 4.35
N TRP A 91 16.26 -5.54 3.23
CA TRP A 91 16.67 -4.91 1.99
C TRP A 91 16.66 -3.37 2.12
N LEU A 92 15.68 -2.78 2.82
CA LEU A 92 15.69 -1.35 3.15
C LEU A 92 16.88 -0.99 4.06
N VAL A 93 17.19 -1.81 5.08
CA VAL A 93 18.36 -1.58 5.95
C VAL A 93 19.66 -1.51 5.14
N GLU A 94 19.82 -2.38 4.15
CA GLU A 94 21.01 -2.45 3.29
C GLU A 94 21.12 -1.27 2.31
N HIS A 95 20.00 -0.74 1.83
CA HIS A 95 19.99 0.19 0.70
C HIS A 95 19.61 1.63 1.08
N TYR A 96 18.96 1.87 2.21
CA TYR A 96 18.51 3.21 2.60
C TYR A 96 19.63 4.07 3.19
N ASN A 97 19.78 5.28 2.64
CA ASN A 97 20.57 6.38 3.20
C ASN A 97 19.65 7.47 3.74
N ASP A 98 20.15 8.27 4.67
CA ASP A 98 19.39 9.39 5.23
C ASP A 98 18.95 10.36 4.14
N GLY A 99 17.65 10.59 4.06
CA GLY A 99 17.01 11.44 3.07
C GLY A 99 16.37 10.70 1.91
N ASP A 100 16.64 9.40 1.71
CA ASP A 100 16.02 8.65 0.62
C ASP A 100 14.49 8.59 0.76
N GLU A 101 13.80 8.53 -0.39
CA GLU A 101 12.34 8.50 -0.46
C GLU A 101 11.87 7.07 -0.70
N ILE A 102 10.97 6.55 0.16
CA ILE A 102 10.48 5.16 0.08
C ILE A 102 9.08 5.13 -0.53
N PHE A 103 8.91 4.28 -1.55
CA PHE A 103 7.66 4.01 -2.25
C PHE A 103 7.32 2.53 -2.09
N LEU A 104 6.12 2.23 -1.59
CA LEU A 104 5.67 0.85 -1.34
C LEU A 104 4.47 0.51 -2.22
N PHE A 105 4.49 -0.66 -2.84
CA PHE A 105 3.39 -1.15 -3.66
C PHE A 105 3.04 -2.58 -3.30
N GLY A 106 1.74 -2.90 -3.29
CA GLY A 106 1.32 -4.27 -3.06
C GLY A 106 -0.06 -4.64 -3.55
N PHE A 107 -0.30 -5.92 -3.81
CA PHE A 107 -1.58 -6.43 -4.28
C PHE A 107 -2.06 -7.58 -3.39
N SER A 108 -3.34 -7.62 -3.05
CA SER A 108 -3.94 -8.72 -2.29
C SER A 108 -3.25 -8.87 -0.93
N ARG A 109 -2.71 -10.06 -0.63
CA ARG A 109 -1.87 -10.27 0.55
C ARG A 109 -0.52 -9.56 0.50
N GLY A 110 0.01 -9.24 -0.67
CA GLY A 110 1.18 -8.36 -0.79
C GLY A 110 0.86 -6.93 -0.31
N GLY A 111 -0.39 -6.50 -0.44
CA GLY A 111 -0.88 -5.27 0.20
C GLY A 111 -0.96 -5.37 1.73
N TYR A 112 -1.24 -6.57 2.26
CA TYR A 112 -1.10 -6.85 3.70
C TYR A 112 0.37 -6.78 4.13
N GLU A 113 1.29 -7.38 3.36
CA GLU A 113 2.73 -7.32 3.63
C GLU A 113 3.24 -5.87 3.64
N VAL A 114 2.76 -5.01 2.74
CA VAL A 114 3.03 -3.56 2.77
C VAL A 114 2.58 -2.94 4.09
N ARG A 115 1.36 -3.23 4.55
CA ARG A 115 0.84 -2.69 5.81
C ARG A 115 1.59 -3.21 7.04
N ALA A 116 1.96 -4.48 7.06
CA ALA A 116 2.78 -5.05 8.13
C ALA A 116 4.19 -4.44 8.15
N LEU A 117 4.79 -4.18 6.97
CA LEU A 117 6.06 -3.46 6.86
C LEU A 117 5.93 -2.02 7.37
N LEU A 118 4.84 -1.32 7.04
CA LEU A 118 4.53 0.01 7.58
C LEU A 118 4.40 -0.02 9.10
N GLY A 119 3.67 -1.00 9.65
CA GLY A 119 3.55 -1.21 11.08
C GLY A 119 4.90 -1.44 11.74
N MET A 120 5.74 -2.31 11.17
CA MET A 120 7.09 -2.56 11.67
C MET A 120 7.96 -1.30 11.65
N LEU A 121 7.98 -0.55 10.55
CA LEU A 121 8.71 0.71 10.44
C LEU A 121 8.19 1.76 11.43
N GLY A 122 6.88 1.81 11.67
CA GLY A 122 6.25 2.70 12.65
C GLY A 122 6.60 2.36 14.09
N SER A 123 6.57 1.07 14.42
CA SER A 123 6.82 0.57 15.77
C SER A 123 8.29 0.55 16.13
N VAL A 124 9.17 -0.01 15.29
CA VAL A 124 10.59 -0.20 15.63
C VAL A 124 11.55 0.71 14.89
N GLY A 125 11.08 1.46 13.90
CA GLY A 125 11.94 2.24 13.01
C GLY A 125 12.73 1.37 12.03
N LEU A 126 13.54 1.99 11.19
CA LEU A 126 14.51 1.33 10.33
C LEU A 126 15.85 1.15 11.06
N MET A 127 16.33 -0.08 11.11
CA MET A 127 17.59 -0.44 11.73
C MET A 127 18.79 0.08 10.92
N LYS A 128 19.84 0.52 11.61
CA LYS A 128 21.13 0.88 11.00
C LYS A 128 21.94 -0.40 10.69
N PRO A 129 22.72 -0.45 9.60
CA PRO A 129 23.49 -1.65 9.22
C PRO A 129 24.47 -2.17 10.29
N ASN A 130 24.91 -1.32 11.22
CA ASN A 130 25.84 -1.67 12.29
C ASN A 130 25.15 -2.03 13.62
N SER A 131 23.82 -2.23 13.60
CA SER A 131 23.06 -2.62 14.78
C SER A 131 23.46 -4.02 15.27
N PRO A 132 23.53 -4.24 16.60
CA PRO A 132 23.70 -5.58 17.17
C PRO A 132 22.40 -6.40 17.17
N MET A 133 21.26 -5.81 16.81
CA MET A 133 19.94 -6.45 16.90
C MET A 133 19.69 -7.41 15.73
N HIS A 134 18.99 -8.51 16.01
CA HIS A 134 18.52 -9.44 14.98
C HIS A 134 17.15 -9.01 14.43
N ILE A 135 16.86 -9.34 13.16
CA ILE A 135 15.56 -9.01 12.55
C ILE A 135 14.39 -9.68 13.28
N ASP A 136 14.57 -10.91 13.77
CA ASP A 136 13.54 -11.61 14.55
C ASP A 136 13.23 -10.92 15.88
N GLN A 137 14.24 -10.31 16.50
CA GLN A 137 14.07 -9.54 17.73
C GLN A 137 13.19 -8.32 17.46
N LEU A 138 13.48 -7.57 16.39
CA LEU A 138 12.67 -6.43 15.96
C LEU A 138 11.25 -6.83 15.55
N TRP A 139 11.10 -7.98 14.90
CA TRP A 139 9.78 -8.51 14.55
C TRP A 139 8.96 -8.85 15.80
N GLN A 140 9.55 -9.54 16.78
CA GLN A 140 8.89 -9.84 18.05
C GLN A 140 8.51 -8.55 18.79
N ARG A 141 9.38 -7.54 18.78
CA ARG A 141 9.05 -6.23 19.35
C ARG A 141 7.86 -5.60 18.65
N TYR A 142 7.80 -5.63 17.32
CA TYR A 142 6.64 -5.17 16.56
C TYR A 142 5.36 -5.94 16.94
N GLU A 143 5.38 -7.28 16.96
CA GLU A 143 4.22 -8.09 17.36
C GLU A 143 3.72 -7.74 18.76
N ARG A 144 4.65 -7.54 19.72
CA ARG A 144 4.29 -7.10 21.07
C ARG A 144 3.68 -5.71 21.10
N THR A 145 4.12 -4.79 20.23
CA THR A 145 3.49 -3.45 20.13
C THR A 145 2.04 -3.48 19.62
N LEU A 146 1.63 -4.58 18.98
CA LEU A 146 0.24 -4.79 18.57
C LEU A 146 -0.64 -5.32 19.71
N ASP A 147 -0.06 -5.93 20.74
CA ASP A 147 -0.80 -6.40 21.91
C ASP A 147 -1.05 -5.23 22.87
N THR A 148 -2.30 -4.78 22.95
CA THR A 148 -2.73 -3.67 23.79
C THR A 148 -2.50 -3.91 25.29
N HIS A 149 -2.27 -5.15 25.70
CA HIS A 149 -2.01 -5.52 27.09
C HIS A 149 -0.53 -5.48 27.45
N ASP A 150 0.37 -5.41 26.46
CA ASP A 150 1.81 -5.37 26.66
C ASP A 150 2.32 -3.92 26.72
N VAL A 151 2.06 -3.26 27.85
CA VAL A 151 2.43 -1.85 28.10
C VAL A 151 3.95 -1.61 28.11
N GLU A 152 4.76 -2.66 28.22
CA GLU A 152 6.22 -2.59 28.22
C GLU A 152 6.78 -2.54 26.78
N ALA A 153 5.98 -2.93 25.78
CA ALA A 153 6.36 -2.95 24.37
C ALA A 153 6.20 -1.56 23.71
N LEU A 154 6.96 -0.58 24.21
CA LEU A 154 7.01 0.77 23.63
C LEU A 154 7.57 0.79 22.21
N SER A 155 6.96 1.60 21.33
CA SER A 155 7.51 1.93 20.02
C SER A 155 8.77 2.79 20.14
N LEU A 156 9.59 2.84 19.08
CA LEU A 156 10.77 3.71 18.99
C LEU A 156 10.40 5.17 19.30
N HIS A 157 9.22 5.61 18.88
CA HIS A 157 8.77 6.97 19.13
C HIS A 157 8.41 7.24 20.59
N GLN A 158 7.66 6.31 21.20
CA GLN A 158 7.34 6.39 22.61
C GLN A 158 8.64 6.40 23.44
N LEU A 159 9.60 5.54 23.09
CA LEU A 159 10.94 5.52 23.71
C LEU A 159 11.66 6.87 23.59
N LYS A 160 11.63 7.52 22.42
CA LYS A 160 12.23 8.84 22.21
C LYS A 160 11.57 9.96 23.01
N LYS A 161 10.30 9.80 23.40
CA LYS A 161 9.53 10.76 24.20
C LYS A 161 9.71 10.59 25.72
N LEU A 162 10.35 9.51 26.17
CA LEU A 162 10.57 9.27 27.60
C LEU A 162 11.50 10.34 28.19
N ALA A 163 11.11 10.88 29.35
CA ALA A 163 11.93 11.83 30.10
C ALA A 163 13.15 11.17 30.76
N ASP A 164 13.04 9.90 31.12
CA ASP A 164 14.11 9.10 31.72
C ASP A 164 14.29 7.79 30.95
N VAL A 165 15.52 7.57 30.47
CA VAL A 165 15.92 6.40 29.68
C VAL A 165 16.95 5.52 30.41
N THR A 166 17.25 5.83 31.68
CA THR A 166 18.30 5.15 32.45
C THR A 166 17.98 3.67 32.72
N ASN A 167 16.72 3.38 33.06
CA ASN A 167 16.23 2.06 33.46
C ASN A 167 15.61 1.24 32.33
N LEU A 168 15.87 1.60 31.06
CA LEU A 168 15.42 0.81 29.93
C LEU A 168 16.16 -0.53 29.82
N ASP A 169 15.46 -1.55 29.32
CA ASP A 169 16.06 -2.83 28.93
C ASP A 169 17.07 -2.66 27.77
N ALA A 170 17.85 -3.70 27.48
CA ALA A 170 18.89 -3.66 26.45
C ALA A 170 18.33 -3.45 25.04
N GLU A 171 17.19 -4.06 24.72
CA GLU A 171 16.52 -3.93 23.42
C GLU A 171 16.08 -2.49 23.19
N SER A 172 15.38 -1.89 24.15
CA SER A 172 14.92 -0.50 24.12
C SER A 172 16.10 0.49 23.97
N LYS A 173 17.22 0.25 24.66
CA LYS A 173 18.46 1.02 24.51
C LYS A 173 19.06 0.89 23.11
N TRP A 174 19.08 -0.33 22.55
CA TRP A 174 19.57 -0.54 21.20
C TRP A 174 18.65 0.07 20.14
N MET A 175 17.33 0.03 20.31
CA MET A 175 16.40 0.72 19.42
C MET A 175 16.69 2.22 19.37
N LEU A 176 16.84 2.88 20.52
CA LEU A 176 17.18 4.31 20.60
C LEU A 176 18.51 4.65 19.90
N GLN A 177 19.50 3.75 19.96
CA GLN A 177 20.83 3.98 19.40
C GLN A 177 20.93 3.63 17.91
N TYR A 178 20.31 2.52 17.52
CA TYR A 178 20.53 1.85 16.23
C TYR A 178 19.32 1.84 15.31
N CYS A 179 18.14 2.29 15.74
CA CYS A 179 16.99 2.46 14.87
C CYS A 179 16.69 3.94 14.61
N LYS A 180 16.07 4.24 13.48
CA LYS A 180 15.66 5.59 13.09
C LYS A 180 14.24 5.57 12.55
N GLU A 181 13.51 6.64 12.79
CA GLU A 181 12.22 6.86 12.14
C GLU A 181 12.47 7.24 10.67
N VAL A 182 11.65 6.72 9.77
CA VAL A 182 11.71 6.99 8.33
C VAL A 182 10.32 7.35 7.82
N ASN A 183 10.27 8.23 6.82
CA ASN A 183 9.02 8.61 6.17
C ASN A 183 8.82 7.77 4.91
N ILE A 184 7.57 7.49 4.60
CA ILE A 184 7.12 6.77 3.41
C ILE A 184 6.45 7.78 2.49
N LYS A 185 7.09 8.01 1.34
CA LYS A 185 6.69 9.02 0.38
C LYS A 185 5.35 8.68 -0.27
N PHE A 186 5.16 7.41 -0.62
CA PHE A 186 3.97 6.96 -1.30
C PHE A 186 3.67 5.48 -1.04
N VAL A 187 2.38 5.14 -0.92
CA VAL A 187 1.88 3.77 -0.81
C VAL A 187 0.80 3.53 -1.87
N GLY A 188 1.00 2.58 -2.77
CA GLY A 188 0.00 2.18 -3.77
C GLY A 188 -0.40 0.72 -3.60
N VAL A 189 -1.61 0.47 -3.10
CA VAL A 189 -2.08 -0.91 -2.87
C VAL A 189 -3.34 -1.25 -3.68
N PHE A 190 -3.37 -2.48 -4.18
CA PHE A 190 -4.47 -3.04 -4.94
C PHE A 190 -5.19 -4.10 -4.09
N ASP A 191 -6.49 -3.92 -3.90
CA ASP A 191 -7.44 -4.84 -3.29
C ASP A 191 -6.91 -5.67 -2.12
N VAL A 192 -6.44 -4.99 -1.07
CA VAL A 192 -5.85 -5.62 0.12
C VAL A 192 -6.84 -6.59 0.78
N VAL A 193 -6.39 -7.83 1.02
CA VAL A 193 -7.11 -8.86 1.77
C VAL A 193 -6.28 -9.31 2.96
N ALA A 194 -6.93 -9.76 4.03
CA ALA A 194 -6.25 -10.20 5.24
C ALA A 194 -5.38 -11.45 5.01
N ALA A 195 -4.34 -11.59 5.84
CA ALA A 195 -3.50 -12.78 5.93
C ALA A 195 -4.32 -14.02 6.30
N ASP A 196 -5.16 -13.90 7.33
CA ASP A 196 -6.10 -14.91 7.79
C ASP A 196 -7.47 -14.74 7.11
N TRP A 197 -7.97 -15.81 6.51
CA TRP A 197 -9.23 -15.77 5.76
C TRP A 197 -10.40 -15.47 6.69
N GLY A 198 -11.22 -14.49 6.32
CA GLY A 198 -12.43 -14.12 7.07
C GLY A 198 -12.22 -13.19 8.26
N LYS A 199 -10.98 -12.76 8.56
CA LYS A 199 -10.71 -11.71 9.54
C LYS A 199 -10.54 -10.35 8.86
N VAL A 200 -10.91 -9.28 9.55
CA VAL A 200 -10.55 -7.91 9.17
C VAL A 200 -9.21 -7.61 9.83
N GLN A 201 -8.21 -7.25 9.03
CA GLN A 201 -6.89 -6.89 9.54
C GLN A 201 -6.86 -5.41 9.92
N LYS A 202 -6.63 -5.13 11.20
CA LYS A 202 -6.41 -3.76 11.71
C LYS A 202 -4.94 -3.44 11.96
N ASP A 203 -4.10 -4.45 12.16
CA ASP A 203 -2.67 -4.22 12.43
C ASP A 203 -1.97 -3.58 11.23
N GLY A 204 -1.02 -2.68 11.52
CA GLY A 204 -0.25 -1.98 10.49
C GLY A 204 -0.95 -0.78 9.85
N GLN A 205 -2.12 -0.36 10.34
CA GLN A 205 -2.77 0.90 9.94
C GLN A 205 -2.12 2.13 10.60
N ASN A 206 -0.78 2.19 10.62
CA ASN A 206 -0.04 3.34 11.09
C ASN A 206 0.19 4.33 9.94
N GLY A 207 -0.79 5.22 9.73
CA GLY A 207 -0.76 6.25 8.68
C GLY A 207 0.21 7.40 8.93
N GLN A 208 0.95 7.39 10.05
CA GLN A 208 1.74 8.54 10.51
C GLN A 208 3.04 8.70 9.73
N LEU A 209 3.59 7.58 9.23
CA LEU A 209 4.78 7.61 8.39
C LEU A 209 4.46 7.96 6.94
N ILE A 210 3.19 7.97 6.56
CA ILE A 210 2.75 8.00 5.18
C ILE A 210 2.42 9.44 4.76
N GLU A 211 3.12 9.92 3.73
CA GLU A 211 2.82 11.20 3.10
C GLU A 211 1.58 11.08 2.18
N HIS A 212 1.52 10.04 1.34
CA HIS A 212 0.35 9.75 0.51
C HIS A 212 0.11 8.25 0.29
N MET A 213 -1.15 7.84 0.22
CA MET A 213 -1.59 6.47 0.01
C MET A 213 -2.80 6.41 -0.93
N CYS A 214 -2.70 5.53 -1.92
CA CYS A 214 -3.81 5.13 -2.78
C CYS A 214 -4.14 3.66 -2.54
N HIS A 215 -5.40 3.35 -2.29
CA HIS A 215 -5.89 1.98 -2.13
C HIS A 215 -7.02 1.73 -3.14
N ALA A 216 -6.75 0.95 -4.18
CA ALA A 216 -7.75 0.52 -5.15
C ALA A 216 -8.56 -0.67 -4.59
N LEU A 217 -9.89 -0.61 -4.65
CA LEU A 217 -10.82 -1.61 -4.11
C LEU A 217 -11.69 -2.19 -5.22
N ALA A 218 -11.90 -3.50 -5.21
CA ALA A 218 -12.78 -4.19 -6.15
C ALA A 218 -14.24 -4.19 -5.67
N ILE A 219 -15.15 -3.61 -6.44
CA ILE A 219 -16.58 -3.53 -6.09
C ILE A 219 -17.32 -4.86 -6.32
N ASP A 220 -16.87 -5.67 -7.27
CA ASP A 220 -17.54 -6.90 -7.75
C ASP A 220 -16.93 -8.21 -7.20
N GLU A 221 -16.05 -8.13 -6.19
CA GLU A 221 -15.52 -9.33 -5.54
C GLU A 221 -16.50 -9.87 -4.50
N HIS A 222 -16.98 -11.09 -4.73
CA HIS A 222 -18.07 -11.70 -3.96
C HIS A 222 -17.66 -12.86 -3.03
N ARG A 223 -16.39 -13.25 -3.01
CA ARG A 223 -15.90 -14.29 -2.10
C ARG A 223 -15.69 -13.69 -0.70
N SER A 224 -16.36 -14.26 0.29
CA SER A 224 -16.23 -13.83 1.70
C SER A 224 -14.79 -13.96 2.24
N SER A 225 -14.03 -14.94 1.75
CA SER A 225 -12.60 -15.10 2.05
C SER A 225 -11.71 -14.00 1.48
N PHE A 226 -12.23 -13.21 0.54
CA PHE A 226 -11.59 -12.03 -0.06
C PHE A 226 -12.27 -10.75 0.45
N ARG A 227 -12.70 -10.69 1.71
CA ARG A 227 -13.15 -9.44 2.31
C ARG A 227 -12.03 -8.40 2.24
N ALA A 228 -12.32 -7.23 1.68
CA ALA A 228 -11.36 -6.13 1.61
C ALA A 228 -11.00 -5.64 3.01
N SER A 229 -9.71 -5.42 3.25
CA SER A 229 -9.20 -4.76 4.45
C SER A 229 -9.14 -3.25 4.19
N VAL A 230 -10.29 -2.59 4.28
CA VAL A 230 -10.38 -1.13 4.12
C VAL A 230 -9.67 -0.44 5.30
N TRP A 231 -9.08 0.71 5.07
CA TRP A 231 -8.51 1.54 6.11
C TRP A 231 -9.63 2.22 6.92
N GLU A 232 -9.52 2.11 8.23
CA GLU A 232 -10.51 2.58 9.20
C GLU A 232 -9.88 3.60 10.14
N ASP A 233 -10.73 4.45 10.72
CA ASP A 233 -10.40 5.22 11.89
C ASP A 233 -10.27 4.28 13.09
N LEU A 234 -9.07 4.24 13.66
CA LEU A 234 -8.75 3.43 14.83
C LEU A 234 -8.85 4.22 16.14
N ASP A 235 -9.30 5.48 16.11
CA ASP A 235 -9.34 6.37 17.28
C ASP A 235 -10.30 5.93 18.41
N ASP A 236 -11.05 4.83 18.23
CA ASP A 236 -11.82 4.19 19.31
C ASP A 236 -10.98 3.21 20.17
N ASP A 237 -9.77 2.82 19.75
CA ASP A 237 -8.89 1.94 20.50
C ASP A 237 -7.80 2.80 21.20
N ASP A 238 -7.69 2.71 22.53
CA ASP A 238 -6.81 3.46 23.46
C ASP A 238 -5.28 3.46 23.15
N ASN A 239 -4.87 2.96 21.98
CA ASN A 239 -3.50 2.70 21.57
C ASN A 239 -2.90 3.73 20.60
N ASN A 240 -3.56 4.87 20.38
CA ASN A 240 -3.01 5.90 19.51
C ASN A 240 -1.71 6.48 20.14
N ASP A 241 -0.55 6.24 19.53
CA ASP A 241 0.75 6.81 19.95
C ASP A 241 0.84 8.35 19.75
N GLY A 242 -0.29 8.96 19.38
CA GLY A 242 -0.54 10.40 19.47
C GLY A 242 0.15 11.22 18.40
N ARG A 243 0.41 10.64 17.21
CA ARG A 243 1.18 11.35 16.16
C ARG A 243 0.39 11.92 15.00
N ARG A 244 -0.89 11.62 14.82
CA ARG A 244 -1.71 12.34 13.83
C ARG A 244 -3.01 12.77 14.47
N ALA A 245 -3.13 14.07 14.72
CA ALA A 245 -4.35 14.67 15.23
C ALA A 245 -5.44 14.61 14.14
N ILE A 246 -6.67 14.30 14.56
CA ILE A 246 -7.91 14.33 13.76
C ILE A 246 -8.02 15.62 12.92
N ASP A 247 -7.45 16.73 13.42
CA ASP A 247 -7.48 18.05 12.79
C ASP A 247 -6.69 18.15 11.47
N ALA A 248 -5.81 17.19 11.15
CA ALA A 248 -5.01 17.21 9.91
C ALA A 248 -5.76 16.67 8.68
N GLY A 249 -6.97 16.13 8.85
CA GLY A 249 -7.75 15.52 7.77
C GLY A 249 -7.17 14.19 7.24
N TYR A 250 -7.86 13.61 6.26
CA TYR A 250 -7.51 12.32 5.65
C TYR A 250 -6.98 12.46 4.20
N ASP A 251 -6.53 13.65 3.80
CA ASP A 251 -6.05 13.94 2.44
C ASP A 251 -4.82 13.10 2.02
N TRP A 252 -4.13 12.51 3.00
CA TRP A 252 -3.01 11.59 2.77
C TRP A 252 -3.45 10.20 2.30
N LEU A 253 -4.73 9.85 2.39
CA LEU A 253 -5.27 8.54 2.05
C LEU A 253 -6.41 8.71 1.06
N GLU A 254 -6.41 7.97 -0.04
CA GLU A 254 -7.57 7.83 -0.92
C GLU A 254 -7.87 6.35 -1.16
N GLN A 255 -9.08 5.93 -0.82
CA GLN A 255 -9.56 4.56 -1.05
C GLN A 255 -10.60 4.59 -2.16
N ARG A 256 -10.32 3.99 -3.31
CA ARG A 256 -11.17 4.14 -4.50
C ARG A 256 -11.74 2.80 -4.96
N TRP A 257 -13.06 2.71 -5.04
CA TRP A 257 -13.79 1.57 -5.58
C TRP A 257 -13.78 1.61 -7.12
N PHE A 258 -13.18 0.59 -7.72
CA PHE A 258 -13.14 0.35 -9.16
C PHE A 258 -14.10 -0.77 -9.55
N VAL A 259 -14.54 -0.70 -10.80
CA VAL A 259 -15.29 -1.76 -11.46
C VAL A 259 -14.46 -3.05 -11.56
N GLY A 260 -15.10 -4.20 -11.41
CA GLY A 260 -14.50 -5.52 -11.52
C GLY A 260 -14.18 -6.20 -10.19
N ALA A 261 -13.75 -7.46 -10.30
CA ALA A 261 -13.40 -8.32 -9.18
C ALA A 261 -11.92 -8.18 -8.78
N HIS A 262 -11.45 -8.97 -7.80
CA HIS A 262 -10.12 -8.87 -7.20
C HIS A 262 -8.97 -8.73 -8.21
N SER A 263 -8.94 -9.59 -9.24
CA SER A 263 -7.91 -9.56 -10.29
C SER A 263 -8.17 -8.54 -11.39
N ASN A 264 -9.41 -8.07 -11.57
CA ASN A 264 -9.65 -6.90 -12.42
C ASN A 264 -9.07 -5.62 -11.81
N VAL A 265 -8.93 -5.55 -10.48
CA VAL A 265 -8.26 -4.42 -9.82
C VAL A 265 -6.76 -4.64 -9.68
N GLY A 266 -6.34 -5.85 -9.33
CA GLY A 266 -4.93 -6.17 -9.09
C GLY A 266 -4.12 -6.64 -10.30
N GLY A 267 -4.77 -6.89 -11.43
CA GLY A 267 -4.19 -7.61 -12.56
C GLY A 267 -4.04 -9.11 -12.29
N GLY A 268 -3.34 -9.80 -13.19
CA GLY A 268 -3.13 -11.23 -13.10
C GLY A 268 -3.98 -12.06 -14.07
N ILE A 269 -4.85 -11.43 -14.84
CA ILE A 269 -5.67 -12.04 -15.89
C ILE A 269 -5.12 -11.65 -17.26
N THR A 270 -5.10 -12.59 -18.19
CA THR A 270 -4.67 -12.34 -19.58
C THR A 270 -5.73 -11.53 -20.31
N ASN A 271 -5.32 -10.50 -21.07
CA ASN A 271 -6.21 -9.61 -21.84
C ASN A 271 -7.27 -8.89 -20.98
N ASP A 272 -6.92 -8.56 -19.74
CA ASP A 272 -7.81 -7.85 -18.81
C ASP A 272 -7.54 -6.34 -18.81
N GLU A 273 -8.36 -5.63 -19.56
CA GLU A 273 -8.27 -4.18 -19.70
C GLU A 273 -8.78 -3.42 -18.48
N LEU A 274 -9.67 -4.01 -17.67
CA LEU A 274 -10.17 -3.36 -16.44
C LEU A 274 -9.02 -3.07 -15.46
N SER A 275 -8.00 -3.92 -15.45
CA SER A 275 -6.79 -3.75 -14.63
C SER A 275 -5.96 -2.52 -14.99
N HIS A 276 -6.17 -1.93 -16.16
CA HIS A 276 -5.43 -0.74 -16.61
C HIS A 276 -5.86 0.52 -15.85
N LEU A 277 -7.13 0.59 -15.44
CA LEU A 277 -7.71 1.74 -14.74
C LEU A 277 -7.04 2.00 -13.38
N PRO A 278 -7.05 1.05 -12.42
CA PRO A 278 -6.38 1.26 -11.14
C PRO A 278 -4.85 1.30 -11.28
N LEU A 279 -4.28 0.60 -12.27
CA LEU A 279 -2.85 0.68 -12.54
C LEU A 279 -2.44 2.09 -12.94
N LYS A 280 -3.12 2.69 -13.92
CA LYS A 280 -2.88 4.05 -14.38
C LYS A 280 -3.06 5.04 -13.23
N TRP A 281 -4.15 4.91 -12.47
CA TRP A 281 -4.41 5.79 -11.33
C TRP A 281 -3.28 5.78 -10.29
N ILE A 282 -2.87 4.60 -9.81
CA ILE A 282 -1.78 4.50 -8.83
C ILE A 282 -0.44 4.91 -9.42
N ARG A 283 -0.17 4.59 -10.69
CA ARG A 283 1.05 5.01 -11.40
C ARG A 283 1.16 6.53 -11.45
N ASP A 284 0.12 7.18 -11.95
CA ASP A 284 0.13 8.63 -12.18
C ASP A 284 0.21 9.37 -10.83
N ARG A 285 -0.48 8.88 -9.79
CA ARG A 285 -0.32 9.38 -8.43
C ARG A 285 1.10 9.18 -7.89
N ALA A 286 1.71 8.01 -8.07
CA ALA A 286 3.10 7.81 -7.65
C ALA A 286 4.06 8.76 -8.38
N HIS A 287 3.79 9.05 -9.65
CA HIS A 287 4.55 10.03 -10.44
C HIS A 287 4.40 11.46 -9.92
N ASP A 288 3.20 11.88 -9.52
CA ASP A 288 2.97 13.20 -8.92
C ASP A 288 3.74 13.40 -7.61
N TYR A 289 4.01 12.30 -6.88
CA TYR A 289 4.85 12.26 -5.69
C TYR A 289 6.34 12.01 -5.98
N GLY A 290 6.72 12.03 -7.26
CA GLY A 290 8.10 12.04 -7.73
C GLY A 290 8.63 10.71 -8.27
N LEU A 291 7.85 9.64 -8.36
CA LEU A 291 8.36 8.38 -8.93
C LEU A 291 8.45 8.44 -10.46
N ASP A 292 9.64 8.32 -11.01
CA ASP A 292 9.82 8.32 -12.47
C ASP A 292 9.53 6.95 -13.08
N PHE A 293 8.82 6.96 -14.20
CA PHE A 293 8.52 5.78 -15.02
C PHE A 293 9.24 5.88 -16.37
N ARG A 294 9.38 4.75 -17.06
CA ARG A 294 9.98 4.73 -18.40
C ARG A 294 9.11 5.49 -19.39
N ARG A 295 9.74 6.19 -20.34
CA ARG A 295 9.03 6.99 -21.37
C ARG A 295 8.13 6.16 -22.29
N ASP A 296 8.45 4.89 -22.48
CA ASP A 296 7.74 3.94 -23.34
C ASP A 296 6.65 3.16 -22.58
N SER A 297 6.31 3.58 -21.37
CA SER A 297 5.46 2.82 -20.46
C SER A 297 4.19 3.54 -20.01
N ASP A 298 3.78 4.58 -20.74
CA ASP A 298 2.49 5.21 -20.53
C ASP A 298 1.35 4.23 -20.80
N ILE A 299 0.28 4.38 -20.02
CA ILE A 299 -0.92 3.58 -20.15
C ILE A 299 -1.94 4.45 -20.88
N GLU A 300 -2.14 4.14 -22.16
CA GLU A 300 -3.18 4.75 -22.97
C GLU A 300 -4.50 4.02 -22.70
N LEU A 301 -5.51 4.83 -22.37
CA LEU A 301 -6.89 4.38 -22.23
C LEU A 301 -7.69 4.98 -23.37
N ASP A 302 -8.53 4.18 -24.02
CA ASP A 302 -9.44 4.64 -25.07
C ASP A 302 -10.83 5.00 -24.54
N GLY A 303 -11.10 4.73 -23.27
CA GLY A 303 -12.35 5.05 -22.59
C GLY A 303 -13.43 3.97 -22.77
N GLU A 304 -13.14 2.90 -23.51
CA GLU A 304 -14.06 1.77 -23.71
C GLU A 304 -13.72 0.56 -22.82
N GLU A 305 -12.68 0.64 -21.99
CA GLU A 305 -12.20 -0.48 -21.17
C GLU A 305 -13.30 -1.10 -20.33
N VAL A 306 -14.27 -0.28 -19.89
CA VAL A 306 -15.34 -0.69 -18.97
C VAL A 306 -16.61 -1.12 -19.69
N VAL A 307 -16.68 -1.02 -21.02
CA VAL A 307 -17.88 -1.33 -21.83
C VAL A 307 -17.60 -2.26 -23.01
N ARG A 308 -16.44 -2.93 -23.07
CA ARG A 308 -16.14 -3.84 -24.18
C ARG A 308 -17.01 -5.08 -24.21
N HIS A 309 -17.18 -5.75 -23.06
CA HIS A 309 -18.11 -6.87 -22.94
C HIS A 309 -18.51 -7.18 -21.48
N ALA A 310 -19.74 -7.66 -21.30
CA ALA A 310 -20.26 -8.03 -19.97
C ALA A 310 -19.39 -9.07 -19.25
N ALA A 311 -18.78 -10.01 -19.99
CA ALA A 311 -17.93 -11.07 -19.45
C ALA A 311 -16.53 -10.63 -18.97
N GLN A 312 -16.20 -9.34 -18.97
CA GLN A 312 -14.93 -8.85 -18.38
C GLN A 312 -14.86 -9.12 -16.87
N ILE A 313 -16.02 -9.15 -16.23
CA ILE A 313 -16.20 -9.54 -14.84
C ILE A 313 -16.68 -11.00 -14.85
N ASP A 314 -15.88 -11.91 -15.42
CA ASP A 314 -16.20 -13.34 -15.40
C ASP A 314 -15.52 -14.05 -14.21
N PRO A 315 -16.29 -14.40 -13.18
CA PRO A 315 -15.83 -15.25 -12.08
C PRO A 315 -15.38 -16.67 -12.48
N SER A 316 -15.76 -17.16 -13.66
CA SER A 316 -15.74 -18.59 -14.00
C SER A 316 -14.34 -19.16 -14.31
N MET A 317 -13.33 -18.31 -14.47
CA MET A 317 -12.04 -18.71 -15.06
C MET A 317 -11.07 -19.44 -14.13
N THR A 318 -11.45 -19.73 -12.88
CA THR A 318 -10.72 -20.69 -12.06
C THR A 318 -11.67 -21.63 -11.34
N LEU A 319 -11.42 -22.94 -11.46
CA LEU A 319 -12.05 -24.01 -10.66
C LEU A 319 -12.11 -23.66 -9.15
N MET A 320 -11.12 -22.88 -8.68
CA MET A 320 -11.05 -22.31 -7.34
C MET A 320 -12.22 -21.37 -6.99
N TYR A 321 -12.64 -20.52 -7.92
CA TYR A 321 -13.75 -19.58 -7.72
C TYR A 321 -15.07 -20.34 -7.51
N GLN A 322 -15.32 -21.39 -8.29
CA GLN A 322 -16.52 -22.23 -8.15
C GLN A 322 -16.54 -23.01 -6.83
N ILE A 323 -15.39 -23.53 -6.39
CA ILE A 323 -15.26 -24.27 -5.11
C ILE A 323 -15.43 -23.33 -3.91
N MET A 324 -14.91 -22.10 -3.98
CA MET A 324 -14.92 -21.15 -2.86
C MET A 324 -16.25 -20.40 -2.67
N GLN A 325 -17.15 -20.42 -3.65
CA GLN A 325 -18.39 -19.64 -3.55
C GLN A 325 -19.51 -20.27 -2.72
N LEU A 326 -19.51 -21.59 -2.43
CA LEU A 326 -20.54 -22.32 -1.63
C LEU A 326 -22.02 -21.82 -1.82
N GLY A 327 -22.35 -21.20 -2.95
CA GLY A 327 -23.65 -20.62 -3.28
C GLY A 327 -24.02 -19.24 -2.69
N GLN A 328 -23.20 -18.53 -1.91
CA GLN A 328 -23.59 -17.23 -1.30
C GLN A 328 -22.65 -16.09 -1.70
N ARG A 329 -23.18 -15.06 -2.39
CA ARG A 329 -22.43 -13.85 -2.76
C ARG A 329 -22.29 -12.93 -1.54
N PHE A 330 -21.06 -12.62 -1.15
CA PHE A 330 -20.77 -11.59 -0.15
C PHE A 330 -20.58 -10.24 -0.85
N PHE A 331 -21.50 -9.30 -0.64
CA PHE A 331 -21.35 -7.94 -1.18
C PHE A 331 -20.53 -7.11 -0.20
N ARG A 332 -19.41 -6.56 -0.67
CA ARG A 332 -18.53 -5.73 0.15
C ARG A 332 -19.23 -4.41 0.49
N PRO A 333 -19.30 -4.02 1.78
CA PRO A 333 -19.93 -2.76 2.18
C PRO A 333 -19.11 -1.57 1.66
N ILE A 334 -19.82 -0.55 1.16
CA ILE A 334 -19.26 0.72 0.71
C ILE A 334 -19.67 1.78 1.75
N GLY A 335 -18.71 2.54 2.28
CA GLY A 335 -19.02 3.66 3.17
C GLY A 335 -19.48 3.25 4.57
N SER A 336 -18.64 2.50 5.30
CA SER A 336 -18.91 2.23 6.72
C SER A 336 -18.64 3.47 7.58
N SER A 337 -19.19 3.51 8.81
CA SER A 337 -19.02 4.67 9.70
C SER A 337 -17.57 4.92 10.14
N LYS A 338 -16.71 3.90 10.04
CA LYS A 338 -15.30 3.97 10.47
C LYS A 338 -14.34 4.14 9.31
N THR A 339 -14.78 3.97 8.06
CA THR A 339 -13.85 4.00 6.92
C THR A 339 -13.51 5.41 6.48
N LEU A 340 -12.28 5.58 5.98
CA LEU A 340 -11.68 6.88 5.72
C LEU A 340 -11.59 7.19 4.22
N ASN A 341 -11.95 8.42 3.83
CA ASN A 341 -11.79 8.97 2.47
C ASN A 341 -12.03 7.98 1.32
N GLU A 342 -13.20 7.35 1.32
CA GLU A 342 -13.62 6.46 0.25
C GLU A 342 -14.23 7.23 -0.94
N THR A 343 -13.92 6.77 -2.15
CA THR A 343 -14.45 7.30 -3.41
C THR A 343 -14.90 6.19 -4.34
N ILE A 344 -15.83 6.48 -5.26
CA ILE A 344 -16.24 5.57 -6.34
C ILE A 344 -15.71 6.13 -7.65
N ASP A 345 -14.96 5.31 -8.38
CA ASP A 345 -14.34 5.67 -9.64
C ASP A 345 -15.40 5.86 -10.75
N PRO A 346 -15.22 6.81 -11.70
CA PRO A 346 -16.12 7.01 -12.83
C PRO A 346 -16.42 5.73 -13.62
N SER A 347 -15.46 4.80 -13.68
CA SER A 347 -15.61 3.50 -14.35
C SER A 347 -16.84 2.70 -13.90
N VAL A 348 -17.21 2.79 -12.62
CA VAL A 348 -18.34 2.07 -12.05
C VAL A 348 -19.66 2.62 -12.61
N LEU A 349 -19.80 3.95 -12.64
CA LEU A 349 -20.97 4.61 -13.18
C LEU A 349 -21.06 4.44 -14.71
N GLN A 350 -19.93 4.57 -15.40
CA GLN A 350 -19.87 4.38 -16.85
C GLN A 350 -20.38 2.98 -17.25
N ARG A 351 -19.95 1.92 -16.53
CA ARG A 351 -20.44 0.56 -16.79
C ARG A 351 -21.90 0.36 -16.38
N LEU A 352 -22.34 0.95 -15.26
CA LEU A 352 -23.73 0.86 -14.78
C LEU A 352 -24.73 1.50 -15.76
N GLN A 353 -24.34 2.62 -16.34
CA GLN A 353 -25.19 3.41 -17.24
C GLN A 353 -25.17 2.88 -18.69
N ASP A 354 -24.22 2.02 -19.05
CA ASP A 354 -24.19 1.40 -20.37
C ASP A 354 -25.21 0.25 -20.48
N PRO A 355 -26.22 0.37 -21.36
CA PRO A 355 -27.29 -0.62 -21.47
C PRO A 355 -26.82 -1.98 -22.01
N THR A 356 -25.62 -2.07 -22.60
CA THR A 356 -25.07 -3.32 -23.16
C THR A 356 -24.39 -4.19 -22.10
N MET A 357 -24.18 -3.67 -20.88
CA MET A 357 -23.39 -4.34 -19.84
C MET A 357 -24.21 -5.14 -18.84
N GLU A 358 -25.52 -4.87 -18.72
CA GLU A 358 -26.41 -5.48 -17.70
C GLU A 358 -25.81 -5.43 -16.28
N TYR A 359 -25.12 -4.34 -15.96
CA TYR A 359 -24.31 -4.20 -14.75
C TYR A 359 -25.07 -3.45 -13.65
N ALA A 360 -25.32 -4.10 -12.51
CA ALA A 360 -26.09 -3.55 -11.40
C ALA A 360 -25.58 -4.07 -10.04
N PRO A 361 -24.41 -3.60 -9.56
CA PRO A 361 -23.80 -4.09 -8.32
C PRO A 361 -24.64 -3.74 -7.09
N LYS A 362 -25.10 -4.76 -6.36
CA LYS A 362 -26.05 -4.59 -5.23
C LYS A 362 -25.52 -3.65 -4.14
N ASN A 363 -24.25 -3.78 -3.76
CA ASN A 363 -23.61 -2.91 -2.76
C ASN A 363 -23.60 -1.43 -3.15
N LEU A 364 -23.41 -1.12 -4.44
CA LEU A 364 -23.50 0.25 -4.95
C LEU A 364 -24.93 0.78 -4.87
N LEU A 365 -25.90 -0.03 -5.28
CA LEU A 365 -27.32 0.33 -5.25
C LEU A 365 -27.82 0.55 -3.82
N ASP A 366 -27.46 -0.34 -2.90
CA ASP A 366 -27.79 -0.22 -1.48
C ASP A 366 -27.18 1.08 -0.89
N TRP A 367 -25.92 1.41 -1.23
CA TRP A 367 -25.25 2.63 -0.79
C TRP A 367 -25.96 3.89 -1.35
N ALA A 368 -26.28 3.90 -2.64
CA ALA A 368 -26.95 5.02 -3.28
C ALA A 368 -28.38 5.22 -2.75
N GLU A 369 -29.12 4.13 -2.49
CA GLU A 369 -30.43 4.19 -1.84
C GLU A 369 -30.32 4.79 -0.43
N GLY A 370 -29.32 4.38 0.35
CA GLY A 370 -29.05 4.92 1.69
C GLY A 370 -28.79 6.43 1.68
N LEU A 371 -28.18 6.96 0.63
CA LEU A 371 -27.94 8.39 0.43
C LEU A 371 -29.00 9.12 -0.41
N LYS A 372 -30.01 8.40 -0.92
CA LYS A 372 -31.05 8.93 -1.83
C LYS A 372 -30.48 9.56 -3.11
N ILE A 373 -29.49 8.90 -3.69
CA ILE A 373 -28.81 9.32 -4.92
C ILE A 373 -29.40 8.57 -6.12
N ASP A 374 -29.73 9.28 -7.19
CA ASP A 374 -30.08 8.68 -8.48
C ASP A 374 -28.84 8.55 -9.37
N LEU A 375 -28.21 7.37 -9.33
CA LEU A 375 -27.01 7.07 -10.11
C LEU A 375 -27.23 7.17 -11.63
N MET A 376 -28.45 7.01 -12.12
CA MET A 376 -28.74 7.05 -13.57
C MET A 376 -28.89 8.49 -14.07
N ALA A 377 -29.16 9.44 -13.18
CA ALA A 377 -29.27 10.86 -13.51
C ALA A 377 -27.92 11.62 -13.41
N MET A 378 -26.87 10.98 -12.89
CA MET A 378 -25.56 11.59 -12.68
C MET A 378 -24.65 11.39 -13.90
N SER A 379 -23.77 12.37 -14.18
CA SER A 379 -22.66 12.13 -15.11
C SER A 379 -21.60 11.23 -14.46
N PRO A 380 -20.98 10.29 -15.19
CA PRO A 380 -19.84 9.52 -14.69
C PRO A 380 -18.71 10.45 -14.23
N ALA A 381 -18.46 10.45 -12.93
CA ALA A 381 -17.44 11.27 -12.29
C ALA A 381 -16.98 10.61 -10.98
N LEU A 382 -15.88 11.10 -10.41
CA LEU A 382 -15.38 10.61 -9.14
C LEU A 382 -16.37 11.02 -8.04
N LEU A 383 -16.89 10.05 -7.29
CA LEU A 383 -17.87 10.33 -6.23
C LEU A 383 -17.26 10.16 -4.85
N SER A 384 -17.57 11.08 -3.93
CA SER A 384 -17.36 10.88 -2.50
C SER A 384 -18.32 9.83 -1.96
N VAL A 385 -17.82 8.77 -1.33
CA VAL A 385 -18.67 7.76 -0.69
C VAL A 385 -19.41 8.33 0.52
N LYS A 386 -18.82 9.30 1.22
CA LYS A 386 -19.40 9.91 2.42
C LYS A 386 -20.60 10.82 2.12
N SER A 387 -20.50 11.64 1.06
CA SER A 387 -21.52 12.65 0.73
C SER A 387 -22.32 12.33 -0.53
N GLY A 388 -21.84 11.43 -1.39
CA GLY A 388 -22.42 11.21 -2.72
C GLY A 388 -22.09 12.29 -3.75
N GLU A 389 -21.35 13.32 -3.35
CA GLU A 389 -21.06 14.46 -4.20
C GLU A 389 -19.98 14.14 -5.23
N VAL A 390 -20.11 14.76 -6.40
CA VAL A 390 -19.08 14.73 -7.44
C VAL A 390 -17.87 15.51 -6.95
N LEU A 391 -16.74 14.82 -6.83
CA LEU A 391 -15.46 15.42 -6.53
C LEU A 391 -14.86 15.96 -7.82
N LYS A 392 -14.38 17.21 -7.76
CA LYS A 392 -13.52 17.71 -8.83
C LYS A 392 -12.21 16.93 -8.75
N VAL A 393 -11.89 16.21 -9.82
CA VAL A 393 -10.51 15.75 -10.03
C VAL A 393 -9.67 17.02 -10.04
N ALA A 394 -8.75 17.16 -9.09
CA ALA A 394 -7.86 18.33 -9.07
C ALA A 394 -7.15 18.37 -10.42
N ASP A 395 -7.17 19.51 -11.11
CA ASP A 395 -6.44 19.68 -12.38
C ASP A 395 -5.00 19.17 -12.20
N ASP A 396 -4.59 18.22 -13.03
CA ASP A 396 -3.28 17.53 -13.08
C ASP A 396 -2.08 18.46 -13.41
N THR A 397 -2.16 19.74 -13.05
CA THR A 397 -1.17 20.78 -13.40
C THR A 397 -0.54 21.46 -12.18
N LYS A 398 -0.92 21.10 -10.94
CA LYS A 398 -0.24 21.61 -9.76
C LYS A 398 0.86 20.66 -9.30
N THR A 399 2.01 20.79 -9.93
CA THR A 399 3.29 20.39 -9.33
C THR A 399 3.36 20.98 -7.91
N PRO A 400 3.62 20.19 -6.85
CA PRO A 400 3.82 20.76 -5.52
C PRO A 400 5.00 21.73 -5.60
N ALA A 401 4.77 22.98 -5.17
CA ALA A 401 5.78 24.02 -5.16
C ALA A 401 7.00 23.51 -4.39
N ALA A 402 8.15 23.44 -5.08
CA ALA A 402 9.43 23.17 -4.43
C ALA A 402 9.60 24.21 -3.31
N THR A 403 9.52 23.76 -2.06
CA THR A 403 9.82 24.59 -0.90
C THR A 403 11.31 24.93 -0.95
N SER A 404 11.62 26.10 -1.48
CA SER A 404 12.94 26.71 -1.36
C SER A 404 13.10 27.30 0.04
N SER A 405 13.92 26.67 0.86
CA SER A 405 14.68 27.32 1.94
C SER A 405 15.85 26.45 2.36
#